data_AF-A0A2E4SRB0-F1
#
_entry.id   AF-A0A2E4SRB0-F1
#
_cell.length_a   1.000
_cell.length_b   1.000
_cell.length_c   1.000
_cell.angle_alpha   90.00
_cell.angle_beta   90.00
_cell.angle_gamma   90.00
#
_symmetry.space_group_name_H-M   'P 1'
#
loop_
_entity.id
_entity.type
_entity.pdbx_description
1 polymer ?
#
loop_
_entity_poly.entity_id
_entity_poly.type
_entity_poly.pdbx_seq_one_letter_code
_entity_poly.pdbx_strand_id
1 'polypeptide(L)'
;MKMFFLVLYFLMGSSEIEAKIESHECTFSFIPFLTQVFPCRTDTEQSLESLRLYWESEDDAELCHYFYFPLADPSSTKKLLLDNYKIMAAEIEKRQIDCIEDHRNIFWYRGENTKSMLDKFSKWDGEKG
;
A
#
# COMPACT_ATOMS: atom_id res chain seq x y z
N MET A 1 -8.22 -4.81 -46.01
CA MET A 1 -7.57 -3.77 -45.16
C MET A 1 -8.41 -3.26 -43.98
N LYS A 2 -9.57 -3.82 -43.63
CA LYS A 2 -10.33 -3.44 -42.41
C LYS A 2 -10.09 -4.38 -41.20
N MET A 3 -9.58 -5.58 -41.44
CA MET A 3 -9.44 -6.61 -40.40
C MET A 3 -8.16 -6.47 -39.56
N PHE A 4 -7.14 -5.79 -40.09
CA PHE A 4 -5.88 -5.54 -39.35
C PHE A 4 -6.03 -4.48 -38.25
N PHE A 5 -6.95 -3.52 -38.42
CA PHE A 5 -7.21 -2.46 -37.43
C PHE A 5 -7.92 -2.98 -36.17
N LEU A 6 -8.76 -4.02 -36.29
CA LEU A 6 -9.44 -4.63 -35.15
C LEU A 6 -8.49 -5.43 -34.25
N VAL A 7 -7.47 -6.08 -34.83
CA VAL A 7 -6.46 -6.84 -34.08
C VAL A 7 -5.54 -5.89 -33.30
N LEU A 8 -5.14 -4.77 -33.89
CA LEU A 8 -4.38 -3.73 -33.19
C LEU A 8 -5.18 -3.08 -32.04
N TYR A 9 -6.49 -2.85 -32.22
CA TYR A 9 -7.36 -2.37 -31.14
C TYR A 9 -7.48 -3.38 -29.99
N PHE A 10 -7.53 -4.68 -30.31
CA PHE A 10 -7.63 -5.74 -29.30
C PHE A 10 -6.32 -5.91 -28.51
N LEU A 11 -5.17 -5.73 -29.17
CA LEU A 11 -3.84 -5.81 -28.54
C LEU A 11 -3.49 -4.58 -27.68
N MET A 12 -4.00 -3.39 -28.02
CA MET A 12 -3.85 -2.20 -27.16
C MET A 12 -4.84 -2.19 -25.98
N GLY A 13 -5.96 -2.92 -26.08
CA GLY A 13 -6.90 -3.08 -24.97
C GLY A 13 -6.44 -4.06 -23.89
N SER A 14 -5.61 -5.05 -24.21
CA SER A 14 -5.18 -6.07 -23.25
C SER A 14 -4.17 -5.57 -22.21
N SER A 15 -3.30 -4.60 -22.56
CA SER A 15 -2.31 -4.05 -21.62
C SER A 15 -2.93 -3.18 -20.53
N GLU A 16 -4.00 -2.43 -20.85
CA GLU A 16 -4.75 -1.68 -19.84
C GLU A 16 -5.58 -2.62 -18.93
N ILE A 17 -6.05 -3.74 -19.46
CA ILE A 17 -6.82 -4.72 -18.71
C ILE A 17 -5.93 -5.44 -17.68
N GLU A 18 -4.69 -5.82 -18.02
CA GLU A 18 -3.77 -6.43 -17.04
C GLU A 18 -3.42 -5.49 -15.87
N ALA A 19 -3.14 -4.22 -16.14
CA ALA A 19 -2.90 -3.22 -15.08
C ALA A 19 -4.16 -2.96 -14.22
N LYS A 20 -5.35 -3.06 -14.82
CA LYS A 20 -6.64 -2.89 -14.13
C LYS A 20 -7.02 -4.12 -13.29
N ILE A 21 -6.62 -5.32 -13.70
CA ILE A 21 -6.87 -6.56 -12.94
C ILE A 21 -5.99 -6.59 -11.69
N GLU A 22 -4.72 -6.22 -11.79
CA GLU A 22 -3.79 -6.27 -10.65
C GLU A 22 -4.09 -5.23 -9.55
N SER A 23 -4.63 -4.06 -9.94
CA SER A 23 -4.97 -2.96 -9.02
C SER A 23 -6.22 -3.21 -8.17
N HIS A 24 -7.03 -4.23 -8.49
CA HIS A 24 -8.31 -4.51 -7.83
C HIS A 24 -8.30 -5.76 -6.95
N GLU A 25 -7.17 -6.47 -6.86
CA GLU A 25 -7.04 -7.57 -5.92
C GLU A 25 -6.86 -7.02 -4.50
N CYS A 26 -7.87 -7.24 -3.64
CA CYS A 26 -7.71 -7.02 -2.21
C CYS A 26 -6.59 -7.94 -1.71
N THR A 27 -5.89 -7.52 -0.66
CA THR A 27 -4.80 -8.31 -0.08
C THR A 27 -5.23 -9.70 0.42
N PHE A 28 -6.54 -9.96 0.60
CA PHE A 28 -7.13 -11.27 0.90
C PHE A 28 -7.63 -12.07 -0.33
N SER A 29 -7.20 -11.75 -1.56
CA SER A 29 -7.69 -12.38 -2.81
C SER A 29 -7.62 -13.93 -2.84
N PHE A 30 -6.94 -14.54 -1.88
CA PHE A 30 -6.86 -15.99 -1.68
C PHE A 30 -8.11 -16.66 -1.05
N ILE A 31 -9.10 -15.93 -0.52
CA ILE A 31 -10.35 -16.51 0.03
C ILE A 31 -11.61 -15.94 -0.66
N PRO A 32 -12.12 -16.58 -1.72
CA PRO A 32 -13.18 -16.05 -2.59
C PRO A 32 -14.52 -15.73 -1.92
N PHE A 33 -14.84 -16.34 -0.79
CA PHE A 33 -16.12 -16.09 -0.11
C PHE A 33 -16.12 -14.75 0.65
N LEU A 34 -14.96 -14.30 1.16
CA LEU A 34 -14.91 -13.05 1.93
C LEU A 34 -15.06 -11.81 1.05
N THR A 35 -14.60 -11.87 -0.21
CA THR A 35 -14.75 -10.76 -1.16
C THR A 35 -16.20 -10.53 -1.59
N GLN A 36 -17.10 -11.51 -1.37
CA GLN A 36 -18.54 -11.35 -1.61
C GLN A 36 -19.26 -10.70 -0.42
N VAL A 37 -18.69 -10.78 0.78
CA VAL A 37 -19.29 -10.27 2.02
C VAL A 37 -18.73 -8.90 2.40
N PHE A 38 -17.46 -8.66 2.11
CA PHE A 38 -16.76 -7.42 2.44
C PHE A 38 -16.30 -6.71 1.16
N PRO A 39 -16.76 -5.47 0.90
CA PRO A 39 -16.32 -4.73 -0.27
C PRO A 39 -14.83 -4.39 -0.18
N CYS A 40 -14.13 -4.55 -1.30
CA CYS A 40 -12.72 -4.15 -1.40
C CYS A 40 -12.59 -2.64 -1.25
N ARG A 41 -11.74 -2.20 -0.33
CA ARG A 41 -11.41 -0.78 -0.15
C ARG A 41 -10.34 -0.37 -1.16
N THR A 42 -10.63 0.68 -1.93
CA THR A 42 -9.73 1.25 -2.93
C THR A 42 -9.28 2.66 -2.52
N ASP A 43 -8.33 3.22 -3.26
CA ASP A 43 -7.73 4.54 -3.06
C ASP A 43 -8.61 5.70 -3.56
N THR A 44 -9.83 5.80 -3.03
CA THR A 44 -10.67 6.99 -3.28
C THR A 44 -10.12 8.20 -2.54
N GLU A 45 -10.38 9.42 -3.04
CA GLU A 45 -9.96 10.66 -2.38
C GLU A 45 -10.42 10.72 -0.91
N GLN A 46 -11.68 10.33 -0.65
CA GLN A 46 -12.23 10.26 0.71
C GLN A 46 -11.45 9.27 1.60
N SER A 47 -11.06 8.13 1.05
CA SER A 47 -10.29 7.11 1.81
C SER A 47 -8.90 7.62 2.14
N LEU A 48 -8.21 8.24 1.19
CA LEU A 48 -6.88 8.81 1.39
C LEU A 48 -6.91 9.97 2.39
N GLU A 49 -7.91 10.85 2.31
CA GLU A 49 -8.08 11.93 3.27
C GLU A 49 -8.38 11.42 4.68
N SER A 50 -9.22 10.37 4.79
CA SER A 50 -9.49 9.74 6.09
C SER A 50 -8.23 9.14 6.70
N LEU A 51 -7.35 8.53 5.90
CA LEU A 51 -6.06 8.01 6.35
C LEU A 51 -5.10 9.14 6.77
N ARG A 52 -5.09 10.26 6.03
CA ARG A 52 -4.30 11.44 6.39
C ARG A 52 -4.71 11.98 7.75
N LEU A 53 -6.01 12.21 7.95
CA LEU A 53 -6.57 12.67 9.22
C LEU A 53 -6.29 11.69 10.36
N TYR A 54 -6.37 10.38 10.09
CA TYR A 54 -6.03 9.34 11.06
C TYR A 54 -4.58 9.50 11.55
N TRP A 55 -3.60 9.48 10.65
CA TRP A 55 -2.19 9.60 11.04
C TRP A 55 -1.83 10.95 11.64
N GLU A 56 -2.48 12.04 11.21
CA GLU A 56 -2.34 13.35 11.84
C GLU A 56 -2.83 13.37 13.29
N SER A 57 -3.77 12.49 13.65
CA SER A 57 -4.32 12.40 15.01
C SER A 57 -3.55 11.45 15.94
N GLU A 58 -2.76 10.54 15.40
CA GLU A 58 -1.97 9.57 16.17
C GLU A 58 -0.72 10.19 16.79
N ASP A 59 -0.20 9.56 17.84
CA ASP A 59 1.06 9.94 18.47
C ASP A 59 2.29 9.36 17.76
N ASP A 60 3.46 9.85 18.16
CA ASP A 60 4.73 9.48 17.52
C ASP A 60 5.10 8.01 17.78
N ALA A 61 4.66 7.45 18.91
CA ALA A 61 4.91 6.05 19.23
C ALA A 61 4.09 5.11 18.34
N GLU A 62 2.84 5.45 18.05
CA GLU A 62 1.98 4.68 17.14
C GLU A 62 2.47 4.79 15.69
N LEU A 63 2.85 5.99 15.23
CA LEU A 63 3.51 6.18 13.93
C LEU A 63 4.75 5.28 13.80
N CYS A 64 5.61 5.29 14.81
CA CYS A 64 6.82 4.48 14.80
C CYS A 64 6.56 2.98 15.00
N HIS A 65 5.45 2.58 15.63
CA HIS A 65 5.03 1.19 15.62
C HIS A 65 4.83 0.71 14.17
N TYR A 66 4.00 1.39 13.39
CA TYR A 66 3.72 0.98 12.01
C TYR A 66 4.84 1.29 11.01
N PHE A 67 5.82 2.11 11.40
CA PHE A 67 7.09 2.17 10.69
C PHE A 67 7.78 0.79 10.65
N TYR A 68 7.72 0.01 11.74
CA TYR A 68 8.33 -1.33 11.79
C TYR A 68 7.38 -2.47 11.44
N PHE A 69 6.11 -2.32 11.78
CA PHE A 69 5.11 -3.38 11.77
C PHE A 69 4.08 -3.23 10.64
N PRO A 70 3.70 -4.34 9.98
CA PRO A 70 2.75 -4.29 8.91
C PRO A 70 1.34 -3.89 9.41
N LEU A 71 0.72 -2.95 8.71
CA LEU A 71 -0.72 -2.69 8.76
C LEU A 71 -1.46 -3.87 8.13
N ALA A 72 -2.24 -4.57 8.95
CA ALA A 72 -3.08 -5.66 8.51
C ALA A 72 -4.44 -5.12 8.06
N ASP A 73 -4.59 -4.77 6.78
CA ASP A 73 -5.90 -4.49 6.17
C ASP A 73 -6.18 -5.46 5.01
N PRO A 74 -6.73 -6.66 5.30
CA PRO A 74 -7.05 -7.67 4.30
C PRO A 74 -8.12 -7.20 3.29
N SER A 75 -8.90 -6.17 3.64
CA SER A 75 -9.95 -5.62 2.80
C SER A 75 -9.47 -4.54 1.84
N SER A 76 -8.24 -4.05 2.01
CA SER A 76 -7.64 -3.03 1.15
C SER A 76 -7.02 -3.62 -0.11
N THR A 77 -7.04 -2.86 -1.21
CA THR A 77 -6.16 -3.14 -2.35
C THR A 77 -4.70 -2.97 -1.95
N LYS A 78 -3.80 -3.68 -2.63
CA LYS A 78 -2.34 -3.49 -2.45
C LYS A 78 -1.95 -2.01 -2.62
N LYS A 79 -2.57 -1.31 -3.57
CA LYS A 79 -2.35 0.12 -3.80
C LYS A 79 -2.75 0.98 -2.60
N LEU A 80 -3.94 0.77 -2.06
CA LEU A 80 -4.41 1.52 -0.88
C LEU A 80 -3.51 1.27 0.33
N LEU A 81 -3.07 0.02 0.55
CA LEU A 81 -2.16 -0.31 1.64
C LEU A 81 -0.80 0.39 1.49
N LEU A 82 -0.24 0.43 0.27
CA LEU A 82 0.99 1.16 -0.02
C LEU A 82 0.83 2.67 0.19
N ASP A 83 -0.26 3.25 -0.30
CA ASP A 83 -0.53 4.68 -0.12
C ASP A 83 -0.75 5.03 1.36
N ASN A 84 -1.33 4.13 2.15
CA ASN A 84 -1.43 4.26 3.60
C ASN A 84 -0.04 4.38 4.26
N TYR A 85 0.92 3.51 3.91
CA TYR A 85 2.30 3.63 4.41
C TYR A 85 2.98 4.91 3.98
N LYS A 86 2.74 5.41 2.76
CA LYS A 86 3.30 6.69 2.28
C LYS A 86 2.76 7.88 3.06
N ILE A 87 1.46 7.88 3.37
CA ILE A 87 0.82 8.94 4.17
C ILE A 87 1.43 8.95 5.58
N MET A 88 1.53 7.78 6.22
CA MET A 88 2.17 7.63 7.53
C MET A 88 3.64 8.11 7.50
N ALA A 89 4.41 7.71 6.49
CA ALA A 89 5.81 8.12 6.34
C ALA A 89 5.95 9.64 6.14
N ALA A 90 5.06 10.26 5.37
CA ALA A 90 5.03 11.70 5.20
C ALA A 90 4.71 12.44 6.50
N GLU A 91 3.85 11.88 7.36
CA GLU A 91 3.57 12.46 8.68
C GLU A 91 4.78 12.34 9.62
N ILE A 92 5.49 11.20 9.62
CA ILE A 92 6.76 11.01 10.34
C ILE A 92 7.79 12.05 9.90
N GLU A 93 7.97 12.25 8.59
CA GLU A 93 8.90 13.23 8.02
C GLU A 93 8.51 14.66 8.40
N LYS A 94 7.22 15.01 8.27
CA LYS A 94 6.68 16.33 8.65
C LYS A 94 6.94 16.65 10.12
N ARG A 95 6.85 15.66 11.01
CA ARG A 95 7.11 15.80 12.45
C ARG A 95 8.60 15.70 12.80
N GLN A 96 9.46 15.35 11.85
CA GLN A 96 10.90 15.15 12.03
C GLN A 96 11.23 14.08 13.09
N ILE A 97 10.44 13.00 13.13
CA ILE A 97 10.63 11.90 14.08
C ILE A 97 11.68 10.93 13.52
N ASP A 98 12.67 10.58 14.33
CA ASP A 98 13.58 9.47 14.03
C ASP A 98 13.08 8.21 14.75
N CYS A 99 12.26 7.40 14.09
CA CYS A 99 11.71 6.20 14.72
C CYS A 99 12.79 5.19 15.17
N ILE A 100 14.01 5.25 14.64
CA ILE A 100 15.13 4.36 15.01
C ILE A 100 15.77 4.81 16.33
N GLU A 101 15.89 6.11 16.52
CA GLU A 101 16.53 6.69 17.70
C GLU A 101 15.51 7.03 18.80
N ASP A 102 14.39 7.66 18.45
CA ASP A 102 13.38 8.20 19.39
C ASP A 102 12.44 7.11 19.93
N HIS A 103 12.08 6.12 19.10
CA HIS A 103 11.07 5.10 19.41
C HIS A 103 11.56 3.68 19.11
N ARG A 104 12.80 3.39 19.51
CA ARG A 104 13.44 2.09 19.29
C ARG A 104 12.65 0.92 19.92
N ASN A 105 12.14 0.02 19.09
CA ASN A 105 11.50 -1.21 19.54
C ASN A 105 12.46 -2.42 19.47
N ILE A 106 12.86 -2.96 20.62
CA ILE A 106 13.82 -4.07 20.76
C ILE A 106 13.38 -5.34 20.02
N PHE A 107 12.06 -5.57 19.86
CA PHE A 107 11.58 -6.80 19.22
C PHE A 107 11.84 -6.84 17.71
N TRP A 108 12.00 -5.69 17.05
CA TRP A 108 12.14 -5.61 15.59
C TRP A 108 13.29 -4.76 15.08
N TYR A 109 13.89 -3.94 15.94
CA TYR A 109 15.15 -3.28 15.62
C TYR A 109 16.27 -4.32 15.50
N ARG A 110 16.85 -4.45 14.30
CA ARG A 110 17.96 -5.37 13.97
C ARG A 110 19.29 -4.63 13.75
N GLY A 111 19.44 -3.44 14.33
CA GLY A 111 20.57 -2.55 14.11
C GLY A 111 20.29 -1.46 13.06
N GLU A 112 21.33 -0.73 12.67
CA GLU A 112 21.28 0.41 11.73
C GLU A 112 20.65 0.06 10.37
N ASN A 113 20.63 -1.21 9.99
CA ASN A 113 20.04 -1.70 8.74
C ASN A 113 18.55 -2.06 8.85
N THR A 114 17.87 -1.66 9.94
CA THR A 114 16.44 -1.91 10.11
C THR A 114 15.65 -1.14 9.05
N LYS A 115 14.80 -1.87 8.32
CA LYS A 115 14.00 -1.33 7.21
C LYS A 115 12.61 -0.96 7.67
N SER A 116 12.10 0.18 7.20
CA SER A 116 10.70 0.55 7.37
C SER A 116 9.78 -0.43 6.66
N MET A 117 8.49 -0.41 6.99
CA MET A 117 7.48 -1.14 6.22
C MET A 117 7.42 -0.66 4.78
N LEU A 118 7.60 0.64 4.54
CA LEU A 118 7.65 1.19 3.19
C LEU A 118 8.84 0.63 2.39
N ASP A 119 10.03 0.49 2.99
CA ASP A 119 11.20 -0.14 2.34
C ASP A 119 11.00 -1.62 2.05
N LYS A 120 10.27 -2.32 2.92
CA LYS A 120 9.92 -3.73 2.72
C LYS A 120 8.89 -3.88 1.60
N PHE A 121 7.92 -2.97 1.51
CA PHE A 121 6.80 -3.03 0.58
C PHE A 121 7.11 -2.44 -0.80
N SER A 122 7.93 -1.40 -0.89
CA SER A 122 8.37 -0.78 -2.16
C SER A 122 9.18 -1.75 -3.04
N LYS A 123 9.93 -2.68 -2.44
CA LYS A 123 10.56 -3.80 -3.17
C LYS A 123 9.54 -4.66 -3.92
N TRP A 124 8.31 -4.69 -3.45
CA TRP A 124 7.22 -5.46 -4.03
C TRP A 124 6.59 -4.79 -5.26
N ASP A 125 6.93 -3.53 -5.54
CA ASP A 125 6.61 -2.84 -6.79
C ASP A 125 7.75 -2.94 -7.81
N GLY A 126 9.00 -3.09 -7.35
CA GLY A 126 10.20 -3.16 -8.20
C GLY A 126 10.54 -4.54 -8.78
N GLU A 127 9.89 -5.62 -8.33
CA GLU A 127 10.09 -6.99 -8.85
C GLU A 127 9.16 -7.36 -10.03
N LYS A 128 8.47 -6.36 -10.62
CA LYS A 128 7.89 -6.46 -11.96
C LYS A 128 8.69 -5.61 -12.95
N GLY A 129 9.92 -6.06 -13.22
CA GLY A 129 10.72 -5.64 -14.37
C GLY A 129 10.87 -6.80 -15.33
#